data_AF-A0A6P8NG83-F1
#
_entry.id   AF-A0A6P8NG83-F1
#
_cell.length_a   1.000
_cell.length_b   1.000
_cell.length_c   1.000
_cell.angle_alpha   90.00
_cell.angle_beta   90.00
_cell.angle_gamma   90.00
#
_symmetry.space_group_name_H-M   'P 1'
#
loop_
_entity.id
_entity.type
_entity.pdbx_description
1 polymer ?
#
loop_
_entity_poly.entity_id
_entity_poly.type
_entity_poly.pdbx_seq_one_letter_code
_entity_poly.pdbx_strand_id
1 'polypeptide(L)'
;MNSLVRSMVSGARSCLTSSTVANKLQLTRLCANPGIQGNVLTTTNSYIGSLIQGLQIRFGSSLRRLHLFGPYKKYKKKKNPLDGKPYAKGVVIQTVIRKPKKPNSANRKCVIVRLSTGKEMVAFVPGEGHNLQEHNVVLCRPGKIKDTPGVKIRCVRGKYDLPHVIKKTA
;
A
#
# COMPACT_ATOMS: atom_id res chain seq x y z
N MET A 1 -18.23 6.78 16.61
CA MET A 1 -16.98 7.56 16.78
C MET A 1 -16.98 8.51 17.99
N ASN A 2 -18.07 8.64 18.77
CA ASN A 2 -18.19 9.66 19.84
C ASN A 2 -18.23 9.12 21.28
N SER A 3 -18.18 7.79 21.48
CA SER A 3 -18.17 7.17 22.82
C SER A 3 -16.76 7.07 23.43
N LEU A 4 -15.75 6.75 22.62
CA LEU A 4 -14.34 6.67 23.03
C LEU A 4 -13.79 8.04 23.46
N VAL A 5 -14.14 9.11 22.73
CA VAL A 5 -13.69 10.48 23.06
C VAL A 5 -14.28 10.95 24.41
N ARG A 6 -15.55 10.64 24.70
CA ARG A 6 -16.17 10.96 25.99
C ARG A 6 -15.60 10.15 27.15
N SER A 7 -15.24 8.88 26.92
CA SER A 7 -14.60 8.03 27.93
C SER A 7 -13.21 8.55 28.33
N MET A 8 -12.41 9.02 27.36
CA MET A 8 -11.09 9.60 27.65
C MET A 8 -11.17 10.93 28.43
N VAL A 9 -12.17 11.76 28.16
CA VAL A 9 -12.40 13.02 28.89
C VAL A 9 -12.90 12.76 30.32
N SER A 10 -13.69 11.71 30.54
CA SER A 10 -14.13 11.29 31.89
C SER A 10 -12.97 10.72 32.71
N GLY A 11 -12.13 9.88 32.11
CA GLY A 11 -10.94 9.32 32.77
C GLY A 11 -9.90 10.38 33.14
N ALA A 12 -9.70 11.39 32.30
CA ALA A 12 -8.79 12.50 32.64
C ALA A 12 -9.30 13.35 33.81
N ARG A 13 -10.63 13.48 33.99
CA ARG A 13 -11.24 14.25 35.08
C ARG A 13 -11.11 13.56 36.45
N SER A 14 -11.21 12.22 36.52
CA SER A 14 -11.05 11.47 37.79
C SER A 14 -9.60 11.41 38.28
N CYS A 15 -8.64 11.41 37.36
CA CYS A 15 -7.22 11.46 37.73
C CYS A 15 -6.81 12.81 38.30
N LEU A 16 -7.40 13.91 37.80
CA LEU A 16 -7.10 15.26 38.27
C LEU A 16 -7.70 15.54 39.66
N THR A 17 -8.90 15.02 39.98
CA THR A 17 -9.52 15.18 41.32
C THR A 17 -8.83 14.39 42.42
N SER A 18 -8.04 13.37 42.07
CA SER A 18 -7.23 12.61 43.02
C SER A 18 -5.90 13.31 43.36
N SER A 19 -5.42 14.19 42.47
CA SER A 19 -4.14 14.92 42.64
C SER A 19 -4.25 16.25 43.40
N THR A 20 -5.47 16.77 43.61
CA THR A 20 -5.70 18.03 44.33
C THR A 20 -5.60 17.89 45.85
N VAL A 21 -5.70 16.68 46.40
CA VAL A 21 -5.51 16.43 47.84
C VAL A 21 -4.02 16.48 48.22
N ALA A 22 -3.11 16.12 47.31
CA ALA A 22 -1.67 16.07 47.58
C ALA A 22 -0.94 17.42 47.45
N ASN A 23 -1.54 18.44 46.82
CA ASN A 23 -0.87 19.70 46.48
C ASN A 23 -1.39 20.93 47.26
N LYS A 24 -2.09 20.73 48.38
CA LYS A 24 -2.60 21.84 49.22
C LYS A 24 -1.47 22.70 49.83
N LEU A 25 -0.23 22.20 49.86
CA LEU A 25 0.95 22.90 50.39
C LEU A 25 1.85 23.56 49.33
N GLN A 26 1.65 23.30 48.04
CA GLN A 26 2.42 23.94 46.95
C GLN A 26 1.72 25.19 46.40
N LEU A 27 0.40 25.29 46.54
CA LEU A 27 -0.39 26.41 46.04
C LEU A 27 -0.14 27.72 46.80
N THR A 28 0.33 27.65 48.05
CA THR A 28 0.62 28.83 48.89
C THR A 28 1.98 29.49 48.61
N ARG A 29 2.82 28.91 47.74
CA ARG A 29 4.14 29.51 47.38
C ARG A 29 4.18 30.27 46.05
N LEU A 30 3.09 30.31 45.28
CA LEU A 30 3.03 31.04 44.01
C LEU A 30 2.32 32.41 44.12
N CYS A 31 1.84 32.77 45.32
CA CYS A 31 1.08 33.99 45.58
C CYS A 31 1.96 35.16 46.07
N ALA A 32 3.26 35.18 45.74
CA ALA A 32 4.22 36.16 46.27
C ALA A 32 4.85 37.03 45.17
N ASN A 33 4.10 37.38 44.11
CA ASN A 33 4.52 38.40 43.14
C ASN A 33 3.40 39.46 42.99
N PRO A 34 3.63 40.71 43.43
CA PRO A 34 2.64 41.77 43.34
C PRO A 34 2.73 42.42 41.96
N GLY A 35 2.01 41.91 40.96
CA GLY A 35 2.14 42.50 39.62
C GLY A 35 1.21 42.03 38.51
N ILE A 36 0.14 41.27 38.76
CA ILE A 36 -0.78 40.85 37.70
C ILE A 36 -2.22 41.00 38.19
N GLN A 37 -2.88 42.07 37.76
CA GLN A 37 -4.33 42.24 37.91
C GLN A 37 -5.03 41.33 36.90
N GLY A 38 -5.46 40.16 37.35
CA GLY A 38 -6.24 39.21 36.57
C GLY A 38 -6.84 38.14 37.49
N ASN A 39 -8.04 37.67 37.15
CA ASN A 39 -8.77 36.68 37.94
C ASN A 39 -7.96 35.36 37.97
N VAL A 40 -7.70 34.78 39.15
CA VAL A 40 -6.83 33.59 39.33
C VAL A 40 -7.20 32.45 38.35
N LEU A 41 -8.50 32.32 38.08
CA LEU A 41 -9.08 31.33 37.17
C LEU A 41 -8.65 31.51 35.69
N THR A 42 -8.39 32.74 35.23
CA THR A 42 -7.95 33.00 33.85
C THR A 42 -6.46 32.70 33.66
N THR A 43 -5.63 32.98 34.65
CA THR A 43 -4.20 32.59 34.69
C THR A 43 -4.01 31.07 34.80
N THR A 44 -4.86 30.35 35.52
CA THR A 44 -4.79 28.88 35.58
C THR A 44 -5.29 28.24 34.27
N ASN A 45 -6.30 28.81 33.63
CA ASN A 45 -6.83 28.30 32.36
C ASN A 45 -5.85 28.50 31.20
N SER A 46 -5.07 29.59 31.17
CA SER A 46 -4.00 29.79 30.18
C SER A 46 -2.82 28.83 30.39
N TYR A 47 -2.44 28.55 31.65
CA TYR A 47 -1.41 27.56 31.99
C TYR A 47 -1.82 26.11 31.68
N ILE A 48 -3.09 25.75 31.89
CA ILE A 48 -3.61 24.43 31.54
C ILE A 48 -3.72 24.28 30.02
N GLY A 49 -4.11 25.34 29.30
CA GLY A 49 -4.14 25.36 27.83
C GLY A 49 -2.77 25.15 27.19
N SER A 50 -1.72 25.80 27.72
CA SER A 50 -0.34 25.63 27.24
C SER A 50 0.27 24.26 27.59
N LEU A 51 -0.10 23.68 28.74
CA LEU A 51 0.28 22.30 29.11
C LEU A 51 -0.37 21.26 28.21
N ILE A 52 -1.65 21.43 27.87
CA ILE A 52 -2.39 20.53 26.96
C ILE A 52 -1.84 20.62 25.53
N GLN A 53 -1.53 21.84 25.04
CA GLN A 53 -0.83 22.02 23.76
C GLN A 53 0.58 21.40 23.76
N GLY A 54 1.35 21.57 24.84
CA GLY A 54 2.70 21.01 24.99
C GLY A 54 2.74 19.48 25.17
N LEU A 55 1.67 18.88 25.68
CA LEU A 55 1.52 17.41 25.75
C LEU A 55 1.14 16.84 24.38
N GLN A 56 0.25 17.51 23.64
CA GLN A 56 -0.23 17.07 22.33
C GLN A 56 0.88 17.04 21.26
N ILE A 57 1.87 17.93 21.35
CA ILE A 57 3.04 17.94 20.45
C ILE A 57 4.03 16.78 20.74
N ARG A 58 4.04 16.23 21.96
CA ARG A 58 5.02 15.20 22.38
C ARG A 58 4.61 13.75 22.13
N PHE A 59 3.34 13.46 21.85
CA PHE A 59 2.89 12.07 21.67
C PHE A 59 3.18 11.49 20.27
N GLY A 60 3.41 12.32 19.26
CA GLY A 60 3.66 11.87 17.88
C GLY A 60 5.13 11.56 17.54
N SER A 61 6.08 12.12 18.29
CA SER A 61 7.50 12.22 17.90
C SER A 61 8.47 12.01 19.07
N SER A 62 8.06 11.33 20.15
CA SER A 62 9.02 11.03 21.21
C SER A 62 10.08 10.04 20.72
N LEU A 63 11.34 10.28 21.08
CA LEU A 63 12.48 9.42 20.72
C LEU A 63 12.22 7.97 21.17
N ARG A 64 11.57 7.79 22.34
CA ARG A 64 11.11 6.49 22.85
C ARG A 64 10.09 5.82 21.93
N ARG A 65 9.15 6.56 21.32
CA ARG A 65 8.16 6.02 20.37
C ARG A 65 8.83 5.58 19.07
N LEU A 66 9.78 6.36 18.55
CA LEU A 66 10.57 5.97 17.38
C LEU A 66 11.46 4.75 17.66
N HIS A 67 12.05 4.67 18.87
CA HIS A 67 12.83 3.51 19.30
C HIS A 67 11.96 2.24 19.41
N LEU A 68 10.75 2.35 19.96
CA LEU A 68 9.85 1.21 20.16
C LEU A 68 9.27 0.66 18.84
N PHE A 69 8.90 1.53 17.90
CA PHE A 69 8.29 1.12 16.62
C PHE A 69 9.31 0.91 15.50
N GLY A 70 10.54 1.40 15.66
CA GLY A 70 11.59 1.31 14.67
C GLY A 70 11.34 2.16 13.43
N PRO A 71 12.21 2.05 12.40
CA PRO A 71 12.07 2.82 11.17
C PRO A 71 10.84 2.38 10.37
N TYR A 72 10.21 3.33 9.69
CA TYR A 72 9.02 3.06 8.88
C TYR A 72 9.30 2.07 7.73
N LYS A 73 8.68 0.89 7.79
CA LYS A 73 8.72 -0.12 6.71
C LYS A 73 7.62 0.14 5.68
N LYS A 74 8.02 0.47 4.45
CA LYS A 74 7.11 0.61 3.30
C LYS A 74 6.52 -0.74 2.89
N TYR A 75 5.19 -0.84 2.82
CA TYR A 75 4.51 -2.01 2.27
C TYR A 75 4.71 -2.11 0.75
N LYS A 76 5.19 -3.26 0.26
CA LYS A 76 5.38 -3.53 -1.18
C LYS A 76 4.28 -4.46 -1.69
N LYS A 77 3.51 -4.01 -2.68
CA LYS A 77 2.53 -4.87 -3.37
C LYS A 77 3.24 -5.93 -4.22
N LYS A 78 2.72 -7.16 -4.22
CA LYS A 78 3.20 -8.24 -5.09
C LYS A 78 2.92 -7.88 -6.56
N LYS A 79 3.96 -7.82 -7.39
CA LYS A 79 3.86 -7.41 -8.81
C LYS A 79 3.61 -8.57 -9.77
N ASN A 80 3.80 -9.81 -9.32
CA ASN A 80 3.78 -10.98 -10.18
C ASN A 80 2.32 -11.43 -10.46
N PRO A 81 1.88 -11.49 -11.75
CA PRO A 81 0.57 -12.02 -12.11
C PRO A 81 0.38 -13.52 -11.86
N LEU A 82 1.47 -14.29 -11.71
CA LEU A 82 1.46 -15.74 -11.53
C LEU A 82 1.62 -16.17 -10.05
N ASP A 83 1.09 -15.37 -9.12
CA ASP A 83 1.12 -15.66 -7.67
C ASP A 83 2.52 -15.93 -7.09
N GLY A 84 3.56 -15.29 -7.66
CA GLY A 84 4.95 -15.45 -7.24
C GLY A 84 5.74 -16.49 -8.04
N LYS A 85 5.09 -17.30 -8.88
CA LYS A 85 5.77 -18.31 -9.71
C LYS A 85 6.54 -17.66 -10.87
N PRO A 86 7.73 -18.16 -11.24
CA PRO A 86 8.49 -17.63 -12.38
C PRO A 86 7.86 -18.01 -13.72
N TYR A 87 7.26 -19.20 -13.81
CA TYR A 87 6.57 -19.69 -14.99
C TYR A 87 5.27 -20.40 -14.60
N ALA A 88 4.33 -20.47 -15.54
CA ALA A 88 3.11 -21.26 -15.41
C ALA A 88 2.80 -21.96 -16.74
N LYS A 89 2.38 -23.22 -16.67
CA LYS A 89 1.82 -23.94 -17.82
C LYS A 89 0.41 -23.41 -18.07
N GLY A 90 0.03 -23.26 -19.34
CA GLY A 90 -1.33 -22.88 -19.71
C GLY A 90 -1.78 -23.59 -20.98
N VAL A 91 -3.09 -23.75 -21.09
CA VAL A 91 -3.77 -24.24 -22.30
C VAL A 91 -4.40 -23.05 -23.01
N VAL A 92 -4.21 -22.93 -24.31
CA VAL A 92 -4.81 -21.86 -25.12
C VAL A 92 -6.31 -22.14 -25.29
N ILE A 93 -7.13 -21.16 -24.94
CA ILE A 93 -8.57 -21.18 -25.19
C ILE A 93 -8.84 -20.65 -26.60
N GLN A 94 -8.29 -19.47 -26.92
CA GLN A 94 -8.50 -18.82 -28.21
C GLN A 94 -7.35 -17.86 -28.56
N THR A 95 -7.09 -17.69 -29.86
CA THR A 95 -6.13 -16.71 -30.38
C THR A 95 -6.82 -15.36 -30.60
N VAL A 96 -6.27 -14.28 -30.03
CA VAL A 96 -6.90 -12.94 -30.09
C VAL A 96 -5.91 -11.87 -30.52
N ILE A 97 -6.36 -10.93 -31.34
CA ILE A 97 -5.57 -9.75 -31.72
C ILE A 97 -5.97 -8.58 -30.81
N ARG A 98 -4.98 -7.95 -30.16
CA ARG A 98 -5.21 -6.76 -29.32
C ARG A 98 -4.54 -5.54 -29.93
N LYS A 99 -5.27 -4.43 -30.01
CA LYS A 99 -4.74 -3.12 -30.43
C LYS A 99 -3.97 -2.47 -29.27
N PRO A 100 -2.81 -1.84 -29.52
CA PRO A 100 -2.08 -1.09 -28.51
C PRO A 100 -2.80 0.20 -28.12
N LYS A 101 -2.38 0.82 -27.01
CA LYS A 101 -2.78 2.17 -26.66
C LYS A 101 -2.19 3.20 -27.65
N LYS A 102 -2.90 4.30 -27.89
CA LYS A 102 -2.37 5.50 -28.55
C LYS A 102 -1.09 5.93 -27.80
N PRO A 103 0.03 6.30 -28.45
CA PRO A 103 0.21 6.77 -29.84
C PRO A 103 0.42 5.68 -30.91
N ASN A 104 0.57 4.42 -30.51
CA ASN A 104 0.94 3.36 -31.43
C ASN A 104 -0.29 2.75 -32.12
N SER A 105 -0.11 2.24 -33.33
CA SER A 105 -1.11 1.45 -34.06
C SER A 105 -0.45 0.16 -34.57
N ALA A 106 -1.00 -1.00 -34.21
CA ALA A 106 -0.51 -2.31 -34.63
C ALA A 106 -1.52 -3.40 -34.25
N ASN A 107 -1.33 -4.59 -34.81
CA ASN A 107 -2.03 -5.80 -34.38
C ASN A 107 -1.08 -6.64 -33.51
N ARG A 108 -1.28 -6.65 -32.19
CA ARG A 108 -0.48 -7.49 -31.28
C ARG A 108 -1.11 -8.89 -31.22
N LYS A 109 -0.32 -9.90 -31.58
CA LYS A 109 -0.69 -11.31 -31.54
C LYS A 109 -0.71 -11.79 -30.08
N CYS A 110 -1.89 -12.08 -29.56
CA CYS A 110 -2.10 -12.54 -28.19
C CYS A 110 -2.92 -13.84 -28.20
N VAL A 111 -2.93 -14.52 -27.06
CA VAL A 111 -3.72 -15.73 -26.81
C VAL A 111 -4.39 -15.60 -25.45
N ILE A 112 -5.61 -16.10 -25.33
CA ILE A 112 -6.25 -16.29 -24.03
C ILE A 112 -5.85 -17.68 -23.55
N VAL A 113 -5.23 -17.74 -22.38
CA VAL A 113 -4.71 -18.97 -21.79
C VAL A 113 -5.37 -19.24 -20.45
N ARG A 114 -5.79 -20.49 -20.24
CA ARG A 114 -6.15 -21.02 -18.92
C ARG A 114 -4.90 -21.58 -18.27
N LEU A 115 -4.43 -20.91 -17.23
CA LEU A 115 -3.23 -21.31 -16.50
C LEU A 115 -3.52 -22.55 -15.63
N SER A 116 -2.46 -23.26 -15.23
CA SER A 116 -2.55 -24.37 -14.27
C SER A 116 -3.15 -23.97 -12.91
N THR A 117 -3.11 -22.69 -12.57
CA THR A 117 -3.77 -22.12 -11.37
C THR A 117 -5.29 -21.99 -11.55
N GLY A 118 -5.84 -22.31 -12.72
CA GLY A 118 -7.25 -22.15 -13.08
C GLY A 118 -7.62 -20.75 -13.58
N LYS A 119 -6.74 -19.76 -13.41
CA LYS A 119 -6.96 -18.37 -13.85
C LYS A 119 -6.84 -18.25 -15.38
N GLU A 120 -7.79 -17.54 -15.98
CA GLU A 120 -7.73 -17.16 -17.38
C GLU A 120 -7.04 -15.81 -17.54
N MET A 121 -6.07 -15.73 -18.44
CA MET A 121 -5.28 -14.53 -18.66
C MET A 121 -4.96 -14.36 -20.15
N VAL A 122 -4.79 -13.11 -20.58
CA VAL A 122 -4.29 -12.81 -21.92
C VAL A 122 -2.77 -12.82 -21.90
N ALA A 123 -2.16 -13.68 -22.72
CA ALA A 123 -0.73 -13.77 -22.93
C ALA A 123 -0.32 -13.26 -24.32
N PHE A 124 0.80 -12.57 -24.38
CA PHE A 124 1.38 -12.15 -25.67
C PHE A 124 2.32 -13.20 -26.23
N VAL A 125 2.23 -13.40 -27.55
CA VAL A 125 3.14 -14.28 -28.28
C VAL A 125 4.29 -13.45 -28.84
N PRO A 126 5.55 -13.64 -28.38
CA PRO A 126 6.69 -12.87 -28.88
C PRO A 126 7.15 -13.36 -30.26
N GLY A 127 7.81 -12.47 -30.99
CA GLY A 127 8.36 -12.73 -32.32
C GLY A 127 7.35 -12.58 -33.45
N GLU A 128 7.76 -12.98 -34.65
CA GLU A 128 6.96 -12.95 -35.86
C GLU A 128 6.30 -14.30 -36.12
N GLY A 129 5.00 -14.29 -36.44
CA GLY A 129 4.23 -15.50 -36.80
C GLY A 129 4.06 -16.51 -35.65
N HIS A 130 2.93 -17.21 -35.56
CA HIS A 130 2.80 -18.36 -34.64
C HIS A 130 1.71 -19.31 -35.16
N ASN A 131 1.82 -20.59 -34.81
CA ASN A 131 0.86 -21.63 -35.18
C ASN A 131 0.11 -22.16 -33.94
N LEU A 132 -0.22 -21.27 -32.99
CA LEU A 132 -1.00 -21.70 -31.82
C LEU A 132 -2.46 -21.80 -32.22
N GLN A 133 -3.07 -22.90 -31.82
CA GLN A 133 -4.48 -23.18 -31.96
C GLN A 133 -5.09 -23.35 -30.57
N GLU A 134 -6.40 -23.54 -30.52
CA GLU A 134 -7.11 -23.91 -29.30
C GLU A 134 -6.57 -25.25 -28.78
N HIS A 135 -6.59 -25.45 -27.47
CA HIS A 135 -6.05 -26.63 -26.77
C HIS A 135 -4.53 -26.80 -26.79
N ASN A 136 -3.79 -26.01 -27.57
CA ASN A 136 -2.33 -26.04 -27.51
C ASN A 136 -1.83 -25.63 -26.11
N VAL A 137 -0.77 -26.29 -25.68
CA VAL A 137 -0.09 -26.06 -24.41
C VAL A 137 1.06 -25.08 -24.61
N VAL A 138 1.15 -24.10 -23.73
CA VAL A 138 2.21 -23.08 -23.74
C VAL A 138 2.79 -22.85 -22.36
N LEU A 139 4.05 -22.43 -22.33
CA LEU A 139 4.71 -21.97 -21.11
C LEU A 139 4.58 -20.44 -21.05
N CYS A 140 3.99 -19.92 -19.99
CA CYS A 140 3.84 -18.49 -19.77
C CYS A 140 4.81 -18.00 -18.69
N ARG A 141 5.30 -16.77 -18.85
CA ARG A 141 6.14 -16.06 -17.88
C ARG A 141 5.56 -14.68 -17.57
N PRO A 142 5.83 -14.10 -16.39
CA PRO A 142 5.44 -12.73 -16.10
C PRO A 142 6.22 -11.78 -17.01
N GLY A 143 5.52 -10.83 -17.61
CA GLY A 143 6.11 -9.91 -18.57
C GLY A 143 5.06 -8.95 -19.11
N LYS A 144 4.87 -7.83 -18.41
CA LYS A 144 3.92 -6.81 -18.87
C LYS A 144 4.40 -6.19 -20.17
N ILE A 145 3.50 -6.07 -21.13
CA ILE A 145 3.73 -5.27 -22.34
C ILE A 145 3.34 -3.83 -22.09
N LYS A 146 4.18 -2.92 -22.56
CA LYS A 146 4.00 -1.47 -22.36
C LYS A 146 2.83 -0.92 -23.17
N ASP A 147 2.58 -1.50 -24.35
CA ASP A 147 1.65 -0.97 -25.35
C ASP A 147 0.21 -1.44 -25.14
N THR A 148 -0.01 -2.74 -24.93
CA THR A 148 -1.35 -3.32 -24.75
C THR A 148 -1.75 -3.33 -23.29
N PRO A 149 -2.81 -2.61 -22.89
CA PRO A 149 -3.33 -2.69 -21.53
C PRO A 149 -3.86 -4.09 -21.23
N GLY A 150 -3.75 -4.52 -19.97
CA GLY A 150 -4.25 -5.84 -19.52
C GLY A 150 -3.34 -7.04 -19.81
N VAL A 151 -2.38 -6.94 -20.74
CA VAL A 151 -1.47 -8.04 -21.07
C VAL A 151 -0.27 -8.06 -20.12
N LYS A 152 -0.35 -8.89 -19.07
CA LYS A 152 0.64 -8.98 -17.98
C LYS A 152 1.63 -10.14 -18.14
N ILE A 153 1.33 -11.11 -19.00
CA ILE A 153 2.12 -12.34 -19.19
C ILE A 153 2.52 -12.50 -20.66
N ARG A 154 3.62 -13.23 -20.91
CA ARG A 154 4.14 -13.55 -22.25
C ARG A 154 4.34 -15.04 -22.38
N CYS A 155 4.10 -15.59 -23.56
CA CYS A 155 4.48 -16.96 -23.88
C CYS A 155 6.00 -17.06 -24.08
N VAL A 156 6.57 -18.20 -23.72
CA VAL A 156 7.97 -18.54 -23.93
C VAL A 156 8.08 -19.32 -25.23
N ARG A 157 8.97 -18.88 -26.12
CA ARG A 157 9.27 -19.56 -27.39
C ARG A 157 10.20 -20.75 -27.14
N GLY A 158 10.07 -21.79 -27.97
CA GLY A 158 10.91 -22.99 -27.90
C GLY A 158 10.48 -24.00 -26.85
N LYS A 159 9.23 -23.94 -26.35
CA LYS A 159 8.72 -24.88 -25.35
C LYS A 159 7.25 -25.23 -25.60
N TYR A 160 6.91 -26.51 -25.38
CA TYR A 160 5.60 -27.10 -25.71
C TYR A 160 5.26 -26.81 -27.18
N ASP A 161 4.02 -26.39 -27.47
CA ASP A 161 3.52 -26.24 -28.83
C ASP A 161 3.89 -24.88 -29.46
N LEU A 162 4.72 -24.09 -28.77
CA LEU A 162 5.22 -22.82 -29.28
C LEU A 162 6.69 -22.95 -29.71
N PRO A 163 6.97 -23.26 -31.00
CA PRO A 163 8.33 -23.42 -31.51
C PRO A 163 9.09 -22.09 -31.57
N HIS A 164 10.41 -22.19 -31.80
CA HIS A 164 11.26 -21.05 -32.09
C HIS A 164 10.77 -20.27 -33.32
N VAL A 165 11.14 -19.00 -33.41
CA VAL A 165 10.80 -18.17 -34.57
C VAL A 165 11.60 -18.66 -35.78
N ILE A 166 10.93 -18.83 -36.92
CA ILE A 166 11.56 -19.25 -38.17
C ILE A 166 12.45 -18.12 -38.67
N LYS A 167 13.71 -18.43 -39.01
CA LYS A 167 14.62 -17.48 -39.66
C LYS A 167 14.15 -17.28 -41.11
N LYS A 168 14.10 -16.03 -41.56
CA LYS A 168 13.88 -15.74 -42.98
C LYS A 168 15.17 -16.09 -43.71
N THR A 169 15.14 -17.14 -44.52
CA THR A 169 16.22 -17.38 -45.49
C THR A 169 16.11 -16.28 -46.55
N ALA A 170 17.20 -15.55 -46.76
CA ALA A 170 17.29 -14.47 -47.74
C ALA A 170 17.27 -15.03 -49.18
#